data_AF-A0A1G6V9S6-F1
#
_entry.id   AF-A0A1G6V9S6-F1
#
_cell.length_a   1.000
_cell.length_b   1.000
_cell.length_c   1.000
_cell.angle_alpha   90.00
_cell.angle_beta   90.00
_cell.angle_gamma   90.00
#
_symmetry.space_group_name_H-M   'P 1'
#
loop_
_entity.id
_entity.type
_entity.pdbx_description
1 polymer ?
#
loop_
_entity_poly.entity_id
_entity_poly.type
_entity_poly.pdbx_seq_one_letter_code
_entity_poly.pdbx_strand_id
1 'polypeptide(L)'
;MDKPDNVYFADLVSDAMRQWAVAVARHLVWQADATKSMQTVRECWVGTGFVLYVRYLNRSGRFGARFAGLHIDPTSGQPLDPALRVHSSGSAAQQASNLMDGRIGGGPPSAAVEWTDDLGFGWWGDSPRPLDWAGAVNSPRIDTVYPFINHPPRLP
;
A
#
# COMPACT_ATOMS: atom_id res chain seq x y z
N MET A 1 -14.18 -5.89 -6.83
CA MET A 1 -14.34 -5.25 -5.50
C MET A 1 -15.14 -4.00 -5.75
N ASP A 2 -16.14 -3.68 -4.92
CA ASP A 2 -16.83 -2.40 -5.07
C ASP A 2 -15.85 -1.25 -4.83
N LYS A 3 -16.07 -0.12 -5.50
CA LYS A 3 -15.21 1.05 -5.33
C LYS A 3 -15.27 1.50 -3.87
N PRO A 4 -14.13 1.61 -3.15
CA PRO A 4 -14.14 2.08 -1.78
C PRO A 4 -14.58 3.55 -1.70
N ASP A 5 -15.23 3.92 -0.61
CA ASP A 5 -15.52 5.33 -0.32
C ASP A 5 -14.22 6.13 -0.25
N ASN A 6 -14.25 7.35 -0.78
CA ASN A 6 -13.08 8.22 -0.74
C ASN A 6 -13.00 8.94 0.61
N VAL A 7 -12.00 8.57 1.41
CA VAL A 7 -11.71 9.18 2.71
C VAL A 7 -10.69 10.29 2.51
N TYR A 8 -10.89 11.43 3.17
CA TYR A 8 -9.92 12.53 3.19
C TYR A 8 -9.14 12.52 4.50
N PHE A 9 -7.84 12.77 4.43
CA PHE A 9 -6.95 12.78 5.59
C PHE A 9 -7.39 13.81 6.64
N ALA A 10 -7.85 14.98 6.18
CA ALA A 10 -8.35 16.08 7.01
C ALA A 10 -9.59 15.72 7.86
N ASP A 11 -10.37 14.72 7.45
CA ASP A 11 -11.63 14.36 8.12
C ASP A 11 -11.41 13.39 9.30
N LEU A 12 -10.15 13.02 9.59
CA LEU A 12 -9.83 11.97 10.54
C LEU A 12 -9.33 12.54 11.89
N VAL A 13 -10.06 12.26 12.98
CA VAL A 13 -9.66 12.52 14.38
C VAL A 13 -8.82 11.36 14.96
N SER A 14 -8.21 11.52 16.15
CA SER A 14 -7.37 10.49 16.83
C SER A 14 -7.90 9.06 16.65
N ASP A 15 -7.02 8.12 16.24
CA ASP A 15 -7.24 6.88 15.44
C ASP A 15 -7.26 7.05 13.91
N ALA A 16 -7.08 8.29 13.44
CA ALA A 16 -6.99 8.69 12.05
C ALA A 16 -6.06 7.82 11.22
N MET A 17 -4.86 7.58 11.74
CA MET A 17 -3.82 6.93 10.95
C MET A 17 -4.14 5.47 10.61
N ARG A 18 -4.89 4.78 11.48
CA ARG A 18 -5.37 3.42 11.20
C ARG A 18 -6.36 3.44 10.03
N GLN A 19 -7.39 4.28 10.15
CA GLN A 19 -8.45 4.38 9.15
C GLN A 19 -7.89 4.87 7.81
N TRP A 20 -6.98 5.84 7.86
CA TRP A 20 -6.24 6.34 6.71
C TRP A 20 -5.48 5.22 6.00
N ALA A 21 -4.62 4.48 6.72
CA ALA A 21 -3.82 3.42 6.13
C ALA A 21 -4.68 2.33 5.47
N VAL A 22 -5.78 1.94 6.12
CA VAL A 22 -6.74 0.96 5.58
C VAL A 22 -7.45 1.53 4.34
N ALA A 23 -7.85 2.79 4.35
CA ALA A 23 -8.49 3.42 3.19
C ALA A 23 -7.54 3.48 1.99
N VAL A 24 -6.27 3.85 2.20
CA VAL A 24 -5.23 3.85 1.16
C VAL A 24 -5.02 2.43 0.63
N ALA A 25 -4.93 1.42 1.51
CA ALA A 25 -4.79 0.01 1.11
C ALA A 25 -5.95 -0.47 0.22
N ARG A 26 -7.20 -0.12 0.58
CA ARG A 26 -8.40 -0.46 -0.19
C ARG A 26 -8.41 0.18 -1.56
N HIS A 27 -8.10 1.48 -1.64
CA HIS A 27 -8.03 2.18 -2.92
C HIS A 27 -6.89 1.65 -3.80
N LEU A 28 -5.75 1.28 -3.20
CA LEU A 28 -4.62 0.71 -3.94
C LEU A 28 -4.98 -0.62 -4.59
N VAL A 29 -5.61 -1.52 -3.84
CA VAL A 29 -6.08 -2.82 -4.37
C VAL A 29 -7.16 -2.62 -5.42
N TRP A 30 -8.14 -1.74 -5.15
CA TRP A 30 -9.21 -1.44 -6.11
C TRP A 30 -8.65 -0.84 -7.41
N GLN A 31 -7.70 0.10 -7.33
CA GLN A 31 -7.10 0.71 -8.51
C GLN A 31 -6.33 -0.30 -9.35
N ALA A 32 -5.56 -1.19 -8.72
CA ALA A 32 -4.86 -2.26 -9.43
C ALA A 32 -5.82 -3.17 -10.21
N ASP A 33 -6.99 -3.48 -9.62
CA ASP A 33 -8.04 -4.33 -10.22
C ASP A 33 -8.82 -3.58 -11.32
N ALA A 34 -9.30 -2.36 -11.03
CA ALA A 34 -10.20 -1.61 -11.88
C ALA A 34 -9.53 -1.04 -13.14
N THR A 35 -8.24 -0.68 -13.07
CA THR A 35 -7.55 -0.03 -14.19
C THR A 35 -6.93 -1.01 -15.18
N LYS A 36 -7.04 -2.33 -14.95
CA LYS A 36 -6.23 -3.34 -15.62
C LYS A 36 -4.76 -2.92 -15.62
N SER A 37 -4.30 -2.47 -14.46
CA SER A 37 -2.94 -2.00 -14.27
C SER A 37 -1.94 -3.03 -14.80
N MET A 38 -0.80 -2.57 -15.31
CA MET A 38 0.30 -3.47 -15.64
C MET A 38 0.83 -4.23 -14.41
N GLN A 39 0.42 -3.82 -13.21
CA GLN A 39 0.74 -4.48 -11.96
C GLN A 39 -0.50 -5.20 -11.40
N THR A 40 -0.34 -6.48 -11.09
CA THR A 40 -1.36 -7.27 -10.39
C THR A 40 -1.02 -7.32 -8.90
N VAL A 41 -1.78 -6.65 -8.06
CA VAL A 41 -1.67 -6.82 -6.61
C VAL A 41 -2.15 -8.23 -6.25
N ARG A 42 -1.37 -8.94 -5.43
CA ARG A 42 -1.69 -10.28 -4.92
C ARG A 42 -2.21 -10.23 -3.50
N GLU A 43 -1.57 -9.41 -2.69
CA GLU A 43 -1.92 -9.23 -1.29
C GLU A 43 -1.49 -7.83 -0.87
N CYS A 44 -2.34 -7.13 -0.12
CA CYS A 44 -2.04 -5.83 0.45
C CYS A 44 -2.46 -5.86 1.92
N TRP A 45 -1.62 -5.40 2.84
CA TRP A 45 -1.98 -5.36 4.25
C TRP A 45 -1.37 -4.15 4.96
N VAL A 46 -2.00 -3.78 6.07
CA VAL A 46 -1.51 -2.76 6.98
C VAL A 46 -0.90 -3.46 8.20
N GLY A 47 0.37 -3.23 8.46
CA GLY A 47 1.08 -3.75 9.63
C GLY A 47 1.06 -2.78 10.82
N THR A 48 1.74 -3.17 11.90
CA THR A 48 1.97 -2.29 13.06
C THR A 48 2.67 -0.98 12.65
N GLY A 49 2.30 0.14 13.26
CA GLY A 49 2.80 1.46 12.87
C GLY A 49 2.15 2.04 11.61
N PHE A 50 1.03 1.45 11.16
CA PHE A 50 0.24 1.89 10.00
C PHE A 50 1.04 1.88 8.68
N VAL A 51 1.97 0.93 8.60
CA VAL A 51 2.82 0.71 7.43
C VAL A 51 2.07 -0.16 6.42
N LEU A 52 2.12 0.23 5.15
CA LEU A 52 1.53 -0.52 4.06
C LEU A 52 2.53 -1.53 3.51
N TYR A 53 2.06 -2.75 3.28
CA TYR A 53 2.80 -3.82 2.64
C TYR A 53 2.01 -4.31 1.43
N VAL A 54 2.67 -4.48 0.29
CA VAL A 54 2.03 -4.91 -0.94
C VAL A 54 2.88 -5.97 -1.62
N ARG A 55 2.31 -7.15 -1.85
CA ARG A 55 2.83 -8.14 -2.80
C ARG A 55 2.17 -7.91 -4.15
N TYR A 56 2.95 -7.74 -5.20
CA TYR A 56 2.46 -7.50 -6.54
C TYR A 56 3.31 -8.20 -7.61
N LEU A 57 2.70 -8.39 -8.77
CA LEU A 57 3.36 -8.86 -9.98
C LEU A 57 3.43 -7.73 -10.97
N ASN A 58 4.50 -7.64 -11.74
CA ASN A 58 4.55 -6.83 -12.96
C ASN A 58 5.30 -7.61 -14.05
N ARG A 59 5.58 -6.97 -15.20
CA ARG A 59 6.29 -7.61 -16.32
C ARG A 59 7.70 -8.10 -15.95
N SER A 60 8.31 -7.52 -14.93
CA SER A 60 9.69 -7.81 -14.50
C SER A 60 9.78 -8.88 -13.42
N GLY A 61 8.66 -9.31 -12.81
CA GLY A 61 8.68 -10.39 -11.82
C GLY A 61 7.70 -10.21 -10.66
N ARG A 62 8.08 -10.77 -9.51
CA ARG A 62 7.31 -10.78 -8.26
C ARG A 62 7.99 -9.88 -7.23
N PHE A 63 7.27 -8.87 -6.74
CA PHE A 63 7.84 -7.86 -5.86
C PHE A 63 6.97 -7.59 -4.64
N GLY A 64 7.61 -7.35 -3.51
CA GLY A 64 7.03 -6.83 -2.29
C GLY A 64 7.44 -5.38 -2.11
N ALA A 65 6.54 -4.51 -1.69
CA ALA A 65 6.86 -3.13 -1.34
C ALA A 65 6.37 -2.79 0.06
N ARG A 66 7.17 -2.02 0.80
CA ARG A 66 6.83 -1.48 2.12
C ARG A 66 6.82 0.05 2.08
N PHE A 67 5.72 0.66 2.53
CA PHE A 67 5.56 2.10 2.61
C PHE A 67 5.14 2.51 4.02
N ALA A 68 6.06 3.14 4.74
CA ALA A 68 5.80 3.82 6.01
C ALA A 68 5.36 5.27 5.74
N GLY A 69 4.89 5.96 6.79
CA GLY A 69 4.59 7.39 6.68
C GLY A 69 3.54 7.71 5.62
N LEU A 70 2.43 6.95 5.54
CA LEU A 70 1.38 7.13 4.52
C LEU A 70 0.70 8.51 4.53
N HIS A 71 0.97 9.33 5.55
CA HIS A 71 0.57 10.74 5.60
C HIS A 71 1.53 11.67 4.86
N ILE A 72 2.58 11.16 4.22
CA ILE A 72 3.51 11.91 3.39
C ILE A 72 3.13 11.64 1.94
N ASP A 73 2.91 12.70 1.16
CA ASP A 73 2.66 12.55 -0.27
C ASP A 73 3.96 12.08 -0.95
N PRO A 74 3.98 10.92 -1.61
CA PRO A 74 5.20 10.38 -2.24
C PRO A 74 5.67 11.22 -3.44
N THR A 75 4.84 12.13 -3.96
CA THR A 75 5.18 13.02 -5.09
C THR A 75 5.95 14.25 -4.63
N SER A 76 5.46 14.92 -3.58
CA SER A 76 6.07 16.15 -3.03
C SER A 76 7.05 15.89 -1.88
N GLY A 77 6.98 14.73 -1.23
CA GLY A 77 7.72 14.41 -0.01
C GLY A 77 7.24 15.18 1.22
N GLN A 78 6.14 15.93 1.11
CA GLN A 78 5.59 16.74 2.20
C GLN A 78 4.48 15.99 2.94
N PRO A 79 4.29 16.24 4.25
CA PRO A 79 3.10 15.79 4.95
C PRO A 79 1.82 16.30 4.29
N LEU A 80 0.79 15.46 4.27
CA LEU A 80 -0.56 15.83 3.89
C LEU A 80 -1.09 16.85 4.89
N ASP A 81 -1.64 17.94 4.38
CA ASP A 81 -2.20 18.99 5.21
C ASP A 81 -3.52 18.53 5.83
N PRO A 82 -3.61 18.39 7.17
CA PRO A 82 -4.84 17.97 7.84
C PRO A 82 -5.92 19.08 7.85
N ALA A 83 -5.58 20.32 7.48
CA ALA A 83 -6.51 21.45 7.45
C ALA A 83 -7.12 21.67 6.05
N LEU A 84 -6.61 21.03 5.01
CA LEU A 84 -7.04 21.28 3.64
C LEU A 84 -7.70 20.05 3.01
N ARG A 85 -9.01 20.20 2.73
CA ARG A 85 -9.74 19.28 1.84
C ARG A 85 -9.54 19.71 0.39
N VAL A 86 -8.38 19.43 -0.16
CA VAL A 86 -8.13 19.67 -1.59
C VAL A 86 -8.59 18.45 -2.37
N HIS A 87 -9.53 18.59 -3.30
CA HIS A 87 -10.03 17.44 -4.07
C HIS A 87 -8.93 16.67 -4.83
N SER A 88 -7.83 17.36 -5.17
CA SER A 88 -6.66 16.80 -5.86
C SER A 88 -5.53 16.31 -4.94
N SER A 89 -5.56 16.56 -3.63
CA SER A 89 -4.50 16.16 -2.69
C SER A 89 -5.04 15.88 -1.29
N GLY A 90 -4.65 14.75 -0.69
CA GLY A 90 -5.10 14.35 0.66
C GLY A 90 -6.31 13.41 0.70
N SER A 91 -6.72 12.85 -0.43
CA SER A 91 -7.70 11.74 -0.46
C SER A 91 -7.01 10.38 -0.55
N ALA A 92 -7.62 9.34 0.03
CA ALA A 92 -7.07 7.99 0.02
C ALA A 92 -6.95 7.44 -1.40
N ALA A 93 -7.90 7.76 -2.28
CA ALA A 93 -7.83 7.42 -3.71
C ALA A 93 -6.61 8.05 -4.39
N GLN A 94 -6.36 9.34 -4.14
CA GLN A 94 -5.20 10.02 -4.73
C GLN A 94 -3.88 9.46 -4.17
N GLN A 95 -3.81 9.23 -2.85
CA GLN A 95 -2.61 8.67 -2.23
C GLN A 95 -2.30 7.27 -2.77
N ALA A 96 -3.33 6.43 -2.96
CA ALA A 96 -3.20 5.15 -3.61
C ALA A 96 -2.71 5.27 -5.07
N SER A 97 -3.23 6.24 -5.84
CA SER A 97 -2.76 6.49 -7.19
C SER A 97 -1.31 6.93 -7.22
N ASN A 98 -0.91 7.86 -6.35
CA ASN A 98 0.48 8.32 -6.29
C ASN A 98 1.44 7.17 -5.92
N LEU A 99 1.04 6.26 -5.02
CA LEU A 99 1.81 5.05 -4.72
C LEU A 99 1.85 4.10 -5.91
N MET A 100 0.73 3.87 -6.59
CA MET A 100 0.66 2.98 -7.74
C MET A 100 1.51 3.51 -8.90
N ASP A 101 1.31 4.77 -9.29
CA ASP A 101 1.94 5.36 -10.47
C ASP A 101 3.40 5.75 -10.19
N GLY A 102 3.67 6.34 -9.03
CA GLY A 102 4.98 6.91 -8.69
C GLY A 102 5.95 5.93 -8.02
N ARG A 103 5.46 4.82 -7.46
CA ARG A 103 6.32 3.86 -6.73
C ARG A 103 6.19 2.45 -7.31
N ILE A 104 4.99 1.88 -7.36
CA ILE A 104 4.78 0.48 -7.75
C ILE A 104 4.90 0.28 -9.26
N GLY A 105 4.46 1.27 -10.05
CA GLY A 105 4.27 1.22 -11.49
C GLY A 105 5.53 0.84 -12.26
N GLY A 106 6.66 1.44 -11.87
CA GLY A 106 7.97 1.15 -12.44
C GLY A 106 8.64 -0.13 -11.93
N GLY A 107 8.12 -0.75 -10.87
CA GLY A 107 8.85 -1.75 -10.09
C GLY A 107 9.89 -1.12 -9.15
N PRO A 108 10.68 -1.94 -8.44
CA PRO A 108 11.78 -1.43 -7.62
C PRO A 108 12.78 -0.66 -8.49
N PRO A 109 13.39 0.43 -7.98
CA PRO A 109 14.59 0.99 -8.57
C PRO A 109 15.66 -0.10 -8.78
N SER A 110 16.48 0.01 -9.83
CA SER A 110 17.55 -0.95 -10.10
C SER A 110 18.43 -1.17 -8.85
N ALA A 111 18.59 -2.43 -8.43
CA ALA A 111 19.29 -2.86 -7.22
C ALA A 111 18.63 -2.53 -5.85
N ALA A 112 17.38 -2.06 -5.81
CA ALA A 112 16.69 -1.74 -4.55
C ALA A 112 16.02 -2.94 -3.85
N VAL A 113 16.05 -4.14 -4.45
CA VAL A 113 15.55 -5.34 -3.78
C VAL A 113 16.56 -5.77 -2.72
N GLU A 114 16.12 -5.76 -1.46
CA GLU A 114 16.99 -6.00 -0.30
C GLU A 114 16.84 -7.42 0.27
N TRP A 115 15.68 -8.04 0.08
CA TRP A 115 15.37 -9.35 0.63
C TRP A 115 14.30 -10.05 -0.21
N THR A 116 14.25 -11.38 -0.21
CA THR A 116 13.21 -12.15 -0.91
C THR A 116 12.50 -13.06 0.09
N ASP A 117 11.17 -13.04 0.09
CA ASP A 117 10.38 -13.90 0.98
C ASP A 117 10.26 -15.34 0.47
N ASP A 118 9.73 -16.23 1.32
CA ASP A 118 9.54 -17.66 1.01
C ASP A 118 8.56 -17.90 -0.15
N LEU A 119 7.78 -16.89 -0.55
CA LEU A 119 6.88 -16.95 -1.71
C LEU A 119 7.53 -16.43 -3.00
N GLY A 120 8.82 -16.05 -2.93
CA GLY A 120 9.62 -15.57 -4.04
C GLY A 120 9.37 -14.11 -4.41
N PHE A 121 8.80 -13.29 -3.53
CA PHE A 121 8.64 -11.85 -3.75
C PHE A 121 9.88 -11.10 -3.27
N GLY A 122 10.51 -10.34 -4.17
CA GLY A 122 11.63 -9.46 -3.82
C GLY A 122 11.14 -8.15 -3.19
N TRP A 123 11.50 -7.91 -1.94
CA TRP A 123 11.06 -6.79 -1.10
C TRP A 123 11.97 -5.57 -1.20
N TRP A 124 11.33 -4.40 -1.26
CA TRP A 124 11.96 -3.08 -1.32
C TRP A 124 11.08 -2.00 -0.65
N GLY A 125 11.61 -0.79 -0.50
CA GLY A 125 10.86 0.37 -0.03
C GLY A 125 11.45 0.95 1.25
N ASP A 126 10.60 1.37 2.18
CA ASP A 126 11.07 1.96 3.43
C ASP A 126 11.71 0.91 4.34
N SER A 127 12.83 1.30 4.98
CA SER A 127 13.62 0.40 5.82
C SER A 127 12.78 -0.27 6.91
N PRO A 128 12.88 -1.60 7.10
CA PRO A 128 12.10 -2.34 8.09
C PRO A 128 12.57 -2.13 9.54
N ARG A 129 13.63 -1.34 9.75
CA ARG A 129 14.23 -1.13 11.08
C ARG A 129 13.18 -0.64 12.11
N PRO A 130 13.28 -1.09 13.38
CA PRO A 130 14.39 -1.85 13.96
C PRO A 130 14.39 -3.36 13.65
N LEU A 131 13.34 -3.87 12.99
CA LEU A 131 13.29 -5.25 12.52
C LEU A 131 14.12 -5.45 11.24
N ASP A 132 14.36 -6.71 10.89
CA ASP A 132 14.76 -7.08 9.54
C ASP A 132 13.53 -7.26 8.63
N TRP A 133 13.76 -7.55 7.35
CA TRP A 133 12.69 -7.73 6.38
C TRP A 133 11.74 -8.88 6.73
N ALA A 134 12.30 -10.02 7.18
CA ALA A 134 11.51 -11.19 7.56
C ALA A 134 10.59 -10.87 8.75
N GLY A 135 11.10 -10.22 9.79
CA GLY A 135 10.32 -9.79 10.95
C GLY A 135 9.27 -8.74 10.59
N ALA A 136 9.61 -7.78 9.72
CA ALA A 136 8.67 -6.75 9.30
C ALA A 136 7.51 -7.30 8.44
N VAL A 137 7.80 -8.17 7.48
CA VAL A 137 6.79 -8.76 6.57
C VAL A 137 5.86 -9.73 7.32
N ASN A 138 6.38 -10.43 8.32
CA ASN A 138 5.60 -11.36 9.16
C ASN A 138 5.04 -10.73 10.44
N SER A 139 5.15 -9.41 10.58
CA SER A 139 4.60 -8.69 11.74
C SER A 139 3.06 -8.80 11.79
N PRO A 140 2.44 -8.64 12.98
CA PRO A 140 0.99 -8.65 13.11
C PRO A 140 0.31 -7.69 12.15
N ARG A 141 -0.73 -8.18 11.48
CA ARG A 141 -1.50 -7.42 10.49
C ARG A 141 -2.70 -6.78 11.16
N ILE A 142 -2.86 -5.48 10.97
CA ILE A 142 -4.02 -4.70 11.41
C ILE A 142 -5.23 -4.98 10.51
N ASP A 143 -5.00 -5.04 9.20
CA ASP A 143 -6.01 -5.38 8.19
C ASP A 143 -5.32 -5.96 6.94
N THR A 144 -6.02 -6.84 6.21
CA THR A 144 -5.54 -7.39 4.93
C THR A 144 -6.61 -7.21 3.86
N VAL A 145 -6.23 -6.58 2.75
CA VAL A 145 -7.09 -6.31 1.60
C VAL A 145 -6.66 -7.21 0.44
N TYR A 146 -7.59 -8.04 -0.02
CA TYR A 146 -7.39 -8.92 -1.17
C TYR A 146 -8.04 -8.36 -2.43
N PRO A 147 -7.42 -8.56 -3.62
CA PRO A 147 -8.08 -8.29 -4.89
C PRO A 147 -9.25 -9.25 -5.07
N PHE A 148 -10.27 -8.83 -5.81
CA PHE A 148 -11.52 -9.59 -5.96
C PHE A 148 -11.32 -10.99 -6.56
N ILE A 149 -10.28 -11.15 -7.39
CA ILE A 149 -9.97 -12.39 -8.10
C ILE A 149 -9.31 -13.44 -7.17
N ASN A 150 -8.83 -13.04 -5.98
CA ASN A 150 -8.10 -13.92 -5.05
C ASN A 150 -8.72 -13.96 -3.64
N HIS A 151 -10.05 -13.93 -3.50
CA HIS A 151 -10.61 -14.35 -2.22
C HIS A 151 -10.24 -15.82 -1.99
N PRO A 152 -9.44 -16.18 -0.96
CA PRO A 152 -9.39 -17.57 -0.55
C PRO A 152 -10.83 -18.00 -0.22
N PRO A 153 -11.24 -19.25 -0.51
CA PRO A 153 -12.54 -19.74 -0.09
C PRO A 153 -12.69 -19.45 1.40
N ARG A 154 -13.79 -18.77 1.77
CA ARG A 154 -14.15 -18.63 3.19
C ARG A 154 -14.28 -20.06 3.72
N LEU A 155 -13.37 -20.46 4.59
CA LEU A 155 -13.54 -21.73 5.30
C LEU A 155 -14.85 -21.62 6.12
N PRO A 156 -15.67 -22.69 6.13
CA PRO A 156 -16.96 -22.71 6.81
C PRO A 156 -16.82 -22.52 8.33
#